data_AF-A0A5Q2F973-F1
#
_entry.id   AF-A0A5Q2F973-F1
#
_cell.length_a   1.000
_cell.length_b   1.000
_cell.length_c   1.000
_cell.angle_alpha   90.00
_cell.angle_beta   90.00
_cell.angle_gamma   90.00
#
_symmetry.space_group_name_H-M   'P 1'
#
loop_
_entity.id
_entity.type
_entity.pdbx_description
1 polymer ?
#
loop_
_entity_poly.entity_id
_entity_poly.type
_entity_poly.pdbx_seq_one_letter_code
_entity_poly.pdbx_strand_id
1 'polypeptide(L)'
;MNACEVRPRRRPQVALRGLVRGDTGWRQGFTSNITNPKVLAFYLAVLPQFLPAGATPLEAIPLALFHAAISALYLAIITLAAHRARRVLTRRRVRRGLDAVTGSVMIGFGLRLAGEHA
;
A
#
# COMPACT_ATOMS: atom_id res chain seq x y z
N MET A 1 0.57 9.67 53.88
CA MET A 1 1.47 10.34 52.90
C MET A 1 1.40 9.58 51.60
N ASN A 2 1.27 10.33 50.51
CA ASN A 2 0.50 9.95 49.33
C ASN A 2 1.21 8.99 48.38
N ALA A 3 0.44 8.04 47.84
CA ALA A 3 0.84 7.18 46.75
C ALA A 3 1.09 8.03 45.49
N CYS A 4 2.33 7.97 44.97
CA CYS A 4 2.66 8.45 43.64
C CYS A 4 2.27 7.36 42.63
N GLU A 5 0.97 7.22 42.36
CA GLU A 5 0.47 6.35 41.30
C GLU A 5 0.65 7.06 39.96
N VAL A 6 1.86 6.97 39.39
CA VAL A 6 2.11 7.34 37.99
C VAL A 6 1.38 6.34 37.11
N ARG A 7 0.10 6.59 36.81
CA ARG A 7 -0.61 5.91 35.74
C ARG A 7 -0.04 6.38 34.39
N PRO A 8 0.62 5.54 33.59
CA PRO A 8 0.86 5.89 32.20
C PRO A 8 -0.51 5.92 31.51
N ARG A 9 -1.04 7.12 31.24
CA ARG A 9 -2.17 7.30 30.32
C ARG A 9 -1.73 6.76 28.96
N ARG A 10 -2.02 5.48 28.68
CA ARG A 10 -1.98 4.91 27.33
C ARG A 10 -2.97 5.72 26.48
N ARG A 11 -2.47 6.74 25.79
CA ARG A 11 -3.26 7.52 24.83
C ARG A 11 -3.87 6.53 23.83
N PRO A 12 -5.20 6.42 23.71
CA PRO A 12 -5.81 5.53 22.73
C PRO A 12 -5.58 6.12 21.34
N GLN A 13 -4.42 5.81 20.73
CA GLN A 13 -4.08 6.18 19.34
C GLN A 13 -5.13 5.70 18.32
N VAL A 14 -5.99 4.76 18.73
CA VAL A 14 -7.10 4.21 17.94
C VAL A 14 -8.20 5.27 17.67
N ALA A 15 -8.40 6.24 18.57
CA ALA A 15 -9.40 7.29 18.40
C ALA A 15 -8.98 8.37 17.38
N LEU A 16 -7.67 8.63 17.23
CA LEU A 16 -7.15 9.62 16.28
C LEU A 16 -7.22 9.13 14.82
N ARG A 17 -7.36 7.82 14.59
CA ARG A 17 -7.59 7.22 13.26
C ARG A 17 -9.01 7.44 12.71
N GLY A 18 -9.96 7.87 13.55
CA GLY A 18 -11.34 8.11 13.13
C GLY A 18 -11.57 9.45 12.44
N LEU A 19 -10.63 10.40 12.59
CA LEU A 19 -10.71 11.78 12.10
C LEU A 19 -9.76 12.02 10.92
N VAL A 20 -9.48 10.99 10.11
CA VAL A 20 -8.71 11.15 8.86
C VAL A 20 -9.55 12.01 7.91
N ARG A 21 -9.36 13.33 8.00
CA ARG A 21 -9.82 14.32 7.03
C ARG A 21 -9.33 13.85 5.65
N GLY A 22 -10.18 13.92 4.62
CA GLY A 22 -9.92 13.36 3.28
C GLY A 22 -8.52 13.65 2.74
N ASP A 23 -7.97 14.84 3.04
CA ASP A 23 -6.63 15.28 2.66
C ASP A 23 -5.49 14.40 3.20
N THR A 24 -5.62 13.85 4.41
CA THR A 24 -4.54 13.06 5.02
C THR A 24 -4.43 11.67 4.37
N GLY A 25 -5.57 11.06 4.03
CA GLY A 25 -5.61 9.79 3.32
C GLY A 25 -5.06 9.91 1.89
N TRP A 26 -5.42 10.99 1.18
CA TRP A 26 -4.88 11.27 -0.15
C TRP A 26 -3.37 11.50 -0.12
N ARG A 27 -2.87 12.34 0.81
CA ARG A 27 -1.41 12.58 0.96
C ARG A 27 -0.66 11.30 1.32
N GLN A 28 -1.21 10.46 2.18
CA GLN A 28 -0.57 9.20 2.55
C GLN A 28 -0.51 8.23 1.37
N GLY A 29 -1.59 8.09 0.60
CA GLY A 29 -1.62 7.28 -0.62
C GLY A 29 -0.67 7.80 -1.69
N PHE A 30 -0.69 9.11 -1.95
CA PHE A 30 0.19 9.78 -2.91
C PHE A 30 1.67 9.62 -2.55
N THR A 31 2.04 9.91 -1.29
CA THR A 31 3.42 9.77 -0.81
C THR A 31 3.87 8.32 -0.88
N SER A 32 3.01 7.37 -0.50
CA SER A 32 3.31 5.94 -0.59
C SER A 32 3.49 5.46 -2.04
N ASN A 33 2.77 6.07 -3.00
CA ASN A 33 2.86 5.71 -4.40
C ASN A 33 4.15 6.27 -5.04
N ILE A 34 4.46 7.55 -4.83
CA ILE A 34 5.68 8.18 -5.35
C ILE A 34 6.95 7.57 -4.76
N THR A 35 6.93 7.22 -3.46
CA THR A 35 8.09 6.62 -2.79
C THR A 35 8.30 5.15 -3.21
N ASN A 36 7.46 4.60 -4.09
CA ASN A 36 7.59 3.23 -4.58
C ASN A 36 8.35 3.21 -5.93
N PRO A 37 9.68 3.01 -5.94
CA PRO A 37 10.46 2.99 -7.18
C PRO A 37 10.08 1.84 -8.12
N LYS A 38 9.29 0.87 -7.66
CA LYS A 38 8.84 -0.28 -8.45
C LYS A 38 8.02 0.13 -9.67
N VAL A 39 7.21 1.17 -9.54
CA VAL A 39 6.39 1.66 -10.66
C VAL A 39 7.29 2.25 -11.75
N LEU A 40 8.28 3.04 -11.35
CA LEU A 40 9.25 3.63 -12.28
C LEU A 40 10.05 2.54 -13.02
N ALA A 41 10.58 1.56 -12.28
CA ALA A 41 11.32 0.44 -12.86
C ALA A 41 10.45 -0.40 -13.82
N PHE A 42 9.19 -0.64 -13.46
CA PHE A 42 8.23 -1.34 -14.32
C PHE A 42 8.00 -0.59 -15.63
N TYR A 43 7.73 0.72 -15.57
CA TYR A 43 7.52 1.52 -16.78
C TYR A 43 8.75 1.55 -17.67
N LEU A 44 9.95 1.74 -17.11
CA LEU A 44 11.18 1.72 -17.90
C LEU A 44 11.45 0.38 -18.58
N ALA A 45 11.06 -0.74 -17.96
CA ALA A 45 11.24 -2.07 -18.54
C ALA A 45 10.16 -2.42 -19.57
N VAL A 46 8.91 -2.01 -19.34
CA VAL A 46 7.73 -2.50 -20.08
C VAL A 46 7.31 -1.55 -21.20
N LEU A 47 7.36 -0.24 -20.96
CA LEU A 47 6.95 0.77 -21.94
C LEU A 47 7.71 0.66 -23.29
N PRO A 48 9.06 0.52 -23.33
CA PRO A 48 9.77 0.42 -24.61
C PRO A 48 9.47 -0.86 -25.39
N GLN A 49 8.95 -1.91 -24.76
CA GLN A 49 8.60 -3.17 -25.45
C GLN A 49 7.36 -3.02 -26.35
N PHE A 50 6.51 -2.04 -26.04
CA PHE A 50 5.28 -1.76 -26.78
C PHE A 50 5.41 -0.61 -27.78
N LEU A 51 6.56 0.06 -27.78
CA LEU A 51 6.86 1.17 -28.67
C LEU A 51 7.73 0.69 -29.85
N PRO A 52 7.48 1.17 -31.08
CA PRO A 52 8.39 0.98 -32.19
C PRO A 52 9.79 1.53 -31.88
N ALA A 53 10.83 0.95 -32.47
CA ALA A 53 12.18 1.49 -32.35
C ALA A 53 12.22 2.94 -32.87
N GLY A 54 12.63 3.89 -32.02
CA GLY A 54 12.68 5.32 -32.35
C GLY A 54 11.42 6.11 -32.00
N ALA A 55 10.44 5.51 -31.32
CA ALA A 55 9.22 6.19 -30.91
C ALA A 55 9.47 7.39 -29.98
N THR A 56 8.64 8.42 -30.13
CA THR A 56 8.71 9.64 -29.32
C THR A 56 7.98 9.44 -27.98
N PRO A 57 8.31 10.21 -26.91
CA PRO A 57 7.60 10.12 -25.63
C PRO A 57 6.09 10.38 -25.72
N LEU A 58 5.64 11.10 -26.75
CA LEU A 58 4.21 11.37 -26.98
C LEU A 58 3.45 10.11 -27.40
N GLU A 59 4.09 9.19 -28.11
CA GLU A 59 3.49 7.91 -28.54
C GLU A 59 3.30 6.94 -27.36
N ALA A 60 3.98 7.18 -26.24
CA ALA A 60 3.81 6.40 -25.02
C ALA A 60 2.59 6.82 -24.18
N ILE A 61 2.05 8.03 -24.41
CA ILE A 61 0.95 8.60 -23.62
C ILE A 61 -0.32 7.73 -23.66
N PRO A 62 -0.81 7.24 -24.82
CA PRO A 62 -2.02 6.42 -24.86
C PRO A 62 -1.89 5.13 -24.06
N LEU A 63 -0.72 4.48 -24.11
CA LEU A 63 -0.44 3.26 -23.36
C LEU A 63 -0.39 3.54 -21.85
N ALA A 64 0.25 4.63 -21.45
CA ALA A 64 0.29 5.07 -20.06
C ALA A 64 -1.12 5.39 -19.52
N LEU A 65 -1.96 6.07 -20.32
CA LEU A 65 -3.34 6.39 -19.96
C LEU A 65 -4.20 5.13 -19.86
N PHE A 66 -4.06 4.18 -20.79
CA PHE A 66 -4.76 2.90 -20.74
C PHE A 66 -4.42 2.13 -19.46
N HIS A 67 -3.12 2.04 -19.14
CA HIS A 67 -2.68 1.41 -17.89
C HIS A 67 -3.22 2.15 -16.66
N ALA A 68 -3.19 3.49 -16.67
CA ALA A 68 -3.73 4.29 -15.58
C ALA A 68 -5.23 4.05 -15.38
N ALA A 69 -6.00 3.94 -16.46
CA ALA A 69 -7.44 3.64 -16.42
C ALA A 69 -7.72 2.25 -15.82
N ILE A 70 -7.00 1.23 -16.26
CA ILE A 70 -7.11 -0.14 -15.68
C ILE A 70 -6.75 -0.12 -14.21
N SER A 71 -5.66 0.55 -13.84
CA SER A 71 -5.21 0.66 -12.45
C SER A 71 -6.23 1.38 -11.57
N ALA A 72 -6.82 2.47 -12.06
CA ALA A 72 -7.87 3.20 -11.37
C ALA A 72 -9.12 2.32 -11.17
N LEU A 73 -9.54 1.60 -12.20
CA LEU A 73 -10.66 0.67 -12.12
C LEU A 73 -10.39 -0.45 -11.10
N TYR A 74 -9.21 -1.05 -11.16
CA TYR A 74 -8.79 -2.08 -10.22
C TYR A 74 -8.79 -1.58 -8.77
N LEU A 75 -8.19 -0.41 -8.51
CA LEU A 75 -8.17 0.20 -7.19
C LEU A 75 -9.57 0.58 -6.70
N ALA A 76 -10.45 1.05 -7.58
CA ALA A 76 -11.84 1.35 -7.25
C ALA A 76 -12.59 0.08 -6.84
N ILE A 77 -12.44 -1.02 -7.59
CA ILE A 77 -13.03 -2.33 -7.25
C ILE A 77 -12.55 -2.79 -5.87
N ILE A 78 -11.24 -2.76 -5.62
CA ILE A 78 -10.67 -3.14 -4.32
C ILE A 78 -11.18 -2.25 -3.19
N THR A 79 -11.27 -0.93 -3.42
CA THR A 79 -11.76 0.02 -2.43
C THR A 79 -13.22 -0.23 -2.08
N LEU A 80 -14.08 -0.46 -3.08
CA LEU A 80 -15.49 -0.78 -2.89
C LEU A 80 -15.68 -2.13 -2.19
N ALA A 81 -14.92 -3.15 -2.60
CA ALA A 81 -14.91 -4.46 -1.95
C ALA A 81 -14.48 -4.36 -0.48
N ALA A 82 -13.40 -3.62 -0.20
CA ALA A 82 -12.91 -3.37 1.15
C ALA A 82 -13.93 -2.60 1.99
N HIS A 83 -14.62 -1.62 1.41
CA HIS A 83 -15.69 -0.90 2.08
C HIS A 83 -16.83 -1.84 2.50
N ARG A 84 -17.25 -2.74 1.60
CA ARG A 84 -18.31 -3.73 1.89
C ARG A 84 -17.86 -4.78 2.91
N ALA A 85 -16.61 -5.21 2.84
CA ALA A 85 -16.02 -6.18 3.77
C ALA A 85 -15.52 -5.54 5.09
N ARG A 86 -15.64 -4.21 5.26
CA ARG A 86 -15.10 -3.45 6.40
C ARG A 86 -15.54 -4.01 7.75
N ARG A 87 -16.78 -4.49 7.88
CA ARG A 87 -17.29 -5.09 9.14
C ARG A 87 -16.56 -6.39 9.52
N VAL A 88 -16.06 -7.14 8.54
CA VAL A 88 -15.31 -8.38 8.76
C VAL A 88 -13.83 -8.06 8.98
N LEU A 89 -13.23 -7.22 8.13
CA LEU A 89 -11.82 -6.84 8.21
C LEU A 89 -11.46 -6.07 9.49
N THR A 90 -12.41 -5.33 10.08
CA THR A 90 -12.17 -4.62 11.35
C THR A 90 -12.23 -5.53 12.58
N ARG A 91 -12.65 -6.80 12.45
CA ARG A 91 -12.62 -7.75 13.55
C ARG A 91 -11.17 -8.03 13.95
N ARG A 92 -10.87 -7.92 15.25
CA ARG A 92 -9.51 -8.10 15.80
C ARG A 92 -8.84 -9.42 15.38
N ARG A 93 -9.60 -10.52 15.34
CA ARG A 93 -9.09 -11.84 14.93
C ARG A 93 -8.65 -11.88 13.46
N VAL A 94 -9.47 -11.34 12.55
CA VAL A 94 -9.18 -11.29 11.11
C VAL A 94 -7.96 -10.42 10.85
N ARG A 95 -7.92 -9.23 11.46
CA ARG A 95 -6.79 -8.30 11.30
C ARG A 95 -5.48 -8.91 11.83
N ARG A 96 -5.50 -9.58 12.97
CA ARG A 96 -4.33 -10.31 13.49
C ARG A 96 -3.87 -11.45 12.57
N GLY A 97 -4.80 -12.18 11.98
CA GLY A 97 -4.47 -13.22 11.00
C GLY A 97 -3.78 -12.64 9.77
N LEU A 98 -4.32 -11.57 9.20
CA LEU A 98 -3.71 -10.87 8.06
C LEU A 98 -2.31 -10.33 8.39
N ASP A 99 -2.16 -9.66 9.54
CA ASP A 99 -0.89 -9.12 9.99
C ASP A 99 0.15 -10.26 10.19
N ALA A 100 -0.25 -11.38 10.79
CA ALA A 100 0.62 -12.54 11.02
C ALA A 100 1.03 -13.22 9.72
N VAL A 101 0.10 -13.45 8.79
CA VAL A 101 0.40 -14.06 7.48
C VAL A 101 1.35 -13.16 6.70
N THR A 102 1.06 -11.85 6.61
CA THR A 102 1.91 -10.89 5.89
C THR A 102 3.31 -10.86 6.47
N GLY A 103 3.42 -10.75 7.81
CA GLY A 103 4.71 -10.76 8.50
C GLY A 103 5.48 -12.07 8.29
N SER A 104 4.79 -13.21 8.34
CA SER A 104 5.41 -14.52 8.15
C SER A 104 5.95 -14.69 6.72
N VAL A 105 5.18 -14.26 5.72
CA VAL A 105 5.62 -14.28 4.31
C VAL A 105 6.83 -13.38 4.10
N MET A 106 6.84 -12.17 4.68
CA MET A 106 7.98 -11.26 4.56
C MET A 106 9.24 -11.81 5.24
N ILE A 107 9.11 -12.38 6.44
CA ILE A 107 10.24 -13.03 7.14
C ILE A 107 10.74 -14.22 6.32
N GLY A 108 9.85 -15.08 5.84
CA GLY A 108 10.21 -16.23 5.00
C GLY A 108 10.92 -15.80 3.72
N PHE A 109 10.45 -14.75 3.07
CA PHE A 109 11.10 -14.18 1.88
C PHE A 109 12.49 -13.62 2.21
N GLY A 110 12.63 -12.88 3.32
CA GLY A 110 13.92 -12.35 3.75
C GLY A 110 14.94 -13.43 4.11
N LEU A 111 14.52 -14.50 4.79
CA LEU A 111 15.38 -15.65 5.10
C LEU A 111 15.82 -16.38 3.83
N ARG A 112 14.91 -16.56 2.87
CA ARG A 112 15.24 -17.17 1.57
C ARG A 112 16.26 -16.33 0.80
N LEU A 113 16.05 -15.02 0.72
CA LEU A 113 16.98 -14.11 0.04
C LEU A 113 18.36 -14.08 0.72
N ALA A 114 18.40 -14.10 2.07
CA ALA A 114 19.65 -14.18 2.81
C ALA A 114 20.39 -15.50 2.54
N GLY A 115 19.66 -16.61 2.39
CA GLY A 115 20.23 -17.91 2.04
C GLY A 115 20.66 -18.03 0.57
N GLU A 116 20.10 -17.25 -0.35
CA GLU A 116 20.56 -17.19 -1.75
C GLU A 116 21.86 -16.38 -1.90
N HIS A 117 22.22 -15.56 -0.91
CA HIS A 117 23.45 -14.74 -0.87
C HIS A 117 24.49 -15.21 0.18
N ALA A 118 24.29 -16.36 0.82
CA ALA A 118 25.21 -16.98 1.78
C ALA A 118 25.77 -18.30 1.23
#